data_AF-A0A4R4N8J8-F1
#
_entry.id   AF-A0A4R4N8J8-F1
#
_cell.length_a   1.000
_cell.length_b   1.000
_cell.length_c   1.000
_cell.angle_alpha   90.00
_cell.angle_beta   90.00
_cell.angle_gamma   90.00
#
_symmetry.space_group_name_H-M   'P 1'
#
loop_
_entity.id
_entity.type
_entity.pdbx_description
1 polymer ?
#
loop_
_entity_poly.entity_id
_entity_poly.type
_entity_poly.pdbx_seq_one_letter_code
_entity_poly.pdbx_strand_id
1 'polypeptide(L)'
;MTSERLDQPRDLRRSLRPHYDPEAFGRLSERIARFLGTARFIVYMTVFVTTWVIWNVAAPEHLKFDPYPFIFLTLMLSLQASYAAPLILLAQNRQDDRDRIQYEQDRESAERNQAEIEYLTREIAGLRLALNEVATRDYLRSELGHLLEELRERR
;
A
#
# COMPACT_ATOMS: atom_id res chain seq x y z
N MET A 1 -41.51 34.85 26.92
CA MET A 1 -41.43 34.63 25.47
C MET A 1 -40.08 34.02 25.17
N THR A 2 -39.99 32.69 25.26
CA THR A 2 -38.79 31.89 24.98
C THR A 2 -39.15 31.01 23.79
N SER A 3 -38.59 31.30 22.64
CA SER A 3 -38.78 30.57 21.39
C SER A 3 -38.04 29.22 21.47
N GLU A 4 -38.78 28.15 21.79
CA GLU A 4 -38.33 26.80 21.52
C GLU A 4 -38.11 26.64 20.01
N ARG A 5 -36.85 26.47 19.63
CA ARG A 5 -36.44 26.17 18.25
C ARG A 5 -36.87 24.74 17.91
N LEU A 6 -38.05 24.63 17.31
CA LEU A 6 -38.69 23.44 16.74
C LEU A 6 -38.06 22.96 15.41
N ASP A 7 -36.82 23.34 15.12
CA ASP A 7 -36.22 23.21 13.78
C ASP A 7 -35.03 22.24 13.75
N GLN A 8 -35.19 21.09 14.42
CA GLN A 8 -34.27 19.98 14.26
C GLN A 8 -35.09 18.75 13.85
N PRO A 9 -35.00 18.29 12.60
CA PRO A 9 -35.64 17.04 12.22
C PRO A 9 -35.04 15.92 13.07
N ARG A 10 -35.89 15.33 13.91
CA ARG A 10 -35.57 14.15 14.70
C ARG A 10 -35.36 13.00 13.72
N ASP A 11 -34.12 12.76 13.32
CA ASP A 11 -33.74 11.61 12.51
C ASP A 11 -33.86 10.32 13.35
N LEU A 12 -35.10 9.88 13.54
CA LEU A 12 -35.47 8.56 14.04
C LEU A 12 -35.31 7.51 12.92
N ARG A 13 -34.17 7.53 12.22
CA ARG A 13 -33.75 6.39 11.41
C ARG A 13 -33.06 5.41 12.34
N ARG A 14 -33.87 4.56 12.97
CA ARG A 14 -33.41 3.32 13.60
C ARG A 14 -32.84 2.42 12.50
N SER A 15 -31.62 2.72 12.11
CA SER A 15 -30.85 1.98 11.13
C SER A 15 -30.53 0.62 11.75
N LEU A 16 -31.32 -0.38 11.37
CA LEU A 16 -30.98 -1.80 11.50
C LEU A 16 -29.86 -2.16 10.51
N ARG A 17 -28.79 -1.35 10.45
CA ARG A 17 -27.58 -1.76 9.77
C ARG A 17 -26.93 -2.78 10.71
N PRO A 18 -26.78 -4.05 10.31
CA PRO A 18 -25.89 -4.94 11.03
C PRO A 18 -24.55 -4.21 11.12
N HIS A 19 -24.09 -3.97 12.35
CA HIS A 19 -22.79 -3.38 12.63
C HIS A 19 -21.75 -4.43 12.24
N TYR A 20 -21.49 -4.52 10.94
CA TYR A 20 -20.42 -5.32 10.39
C TYR A 20 -19.14 -4.63 10.79
N ASP A 21 -18.41 -5.20 11.75
CA ASP A 21 -17.19 -4.62 12.28
C ASP A 21 -16.08 -4.79 11.23
N PRO A 22 -15.76 -3.72 10.46
CA PRO A 22 -14.83 -3.82 9.34
C PRO A 22 -13.40 -4.14 9.82
N GLU A 23 -13.10 -3.92 11.11
CA GLU A 23 -11.79 -4.16 11.70
C GLU A 23 -11.56 -5.65 12.00
N ALA A 24 -12.59 -6.37 12.46
CA ALA A 24 -12.53 -7.82 12.67
C ALA A 24 -12.39 -8.57 11.33
N PHE A 25 -13.17 -8.18 10.32
CA PHE A 25 -13.07 -8.74 8.98
C PHE A 25 -11.78 -8.36 8.27
N GLY A 26 -11.27 -7.13 8.44
CA GLY A 26 -10.00 -6.71 7.89
C GLY A 26 -8.83 -7.59 8.37
N ARG A 27 -8.76 -7.86 9.68
CA ARG A 27 -7.73 -8.73 10.27
C ARG A 27 -7.85 -10.19 9.81
N LEU A 28 -9.06 -10.71 9.65
CA LEU A 28 -9.29 -12.07 9.15
C LEU A 28 -8.85 -12.18 7.68
N SER A 29 -9.26 -11.25 6.83
CA SER A 29 -8.90 -11.23 5.41
C SER A 29 -7.40 -11.09 5.20
N GLU A 30 -6.70 -10.26 5.97
CA GLU A 30 -5.24 -10.10 5.86
C GLU A 30 -4.47 -11.36 6.32
N ARG A 31 -5.03 -12.12 7.27
CA ARG A 31 -4.47 -13.41 7.67
C ARG A 31 -4.70 -14.47 6.59
N ILE A 32 -5.88 -14.51 5.99
CA ILE A 32 -6.23 -15.42 4.90
C ILE A 32 -5.39 -15.12 3.66
N ALA A 33 -5.24 -13.85 3.27
CA ALA A 33 -4.44 -13.43 2.11
C ALA A 33 -2.97 -13.87 2.26
N ARG A 34 -2.36 -13.65 3.43
CA ARG A 34 -1.00 -14.11 3.73
C ARG A 34 -0.89 -15.64 3.73
N PHE A 35 -1.92 -16.33 4.21
CA PHE A 35 -1.95 -17.79 4.26
C PHE A 35 -2.07 -18.42 2.86
N LEU A 36 -3.01 -17.95 2.03
CA LEU A 36 -3.22 -18.43 0.65
C LEU A 36 -2.03 -18.11 -0.27
N GLY A 37 -1.37 -16.96 -0.06
CA GLY A 37 -0.21 -16.55 -0.87
C GLY A 37 1.09 -17.29 -0.55
N THR A 38 1.12 -18.14 0.47
CA THR A 38 2.34 -18.84 0.91
C THR A 38 2.42 -20.26 0.34
N ALA A 39 3.59 -20.69 -0.14
CA ALA A 39 3.82 -22.06 -0.64
C ALA A 39 3.46 -23.18 0.37
N ARG A 40 3.44 -22.86 1.67
CA ARG A 40 3.03 -23.77 2.76
C ARG A 40 1.59 -24.25 2.64
N PHE A 41 0.68 -23.43 2.11
CA PHE A 41 -0.71 -23.82 1.91
C PHE A 41 -0.84 -24.95 0.87
N ILE A 42 -0.11 -24.81 -0.24
CA ILE A 42 -0.07 -25.82 -1.31
C ILE A 42 0.45 -27.13 -0.75
N VAL A 43 1.57 -27.10 0.00
CA VAL A 43 2.14 -28.31 0.63
C VAL A 43 1.13 -28.99 1.56
N TYR A 44 0.46 -28.22 2.42
CA TYR A 44 -0.56 -28.77 3.33
C TYR A 44 -1.73 -29.40 2.56
N MET A 45 -2.24 -28.73 1.53
CA MET A 45 -3.32 -29.26 0.69
C MET A 45 -2.93 -30.52 -0.05
N THR A 46 -1.71 -30.59 -0.61
CA THR A 46 -1.19 -31.81 -1.24
C THR A 46 -1.11 -32.96 -0.24
N VAL A 47 -0.53 -32.72 0.95
CA VAL A 47 -0.45 -33.75 2.00
C VAL A 47 -1.83 -34.22 2.43
N PHE A 48 -2.79 -33.32 2.57
CA PHE A 48 -4.17 -33.67 2.91
C PHE A 48 -4.81 -34.57 1.84
N VAL A 49 -4.74 -34.18 0.56
CA VAL A 49 -5.29 -34.97 -0.55
C VAL A 49 -4.59 -36.33 -0.66
N THR A 50 -3.26 -36.37 -0.58
CA THR A 50 -2.49 -37.62 -0.61
C THR A 50 -2.86 -38.53 0.55
N THR A 51 -2.98 -38.00 1.77
CA THR A 51 -3.37 -38.79 2.95
C THR A 51 -4.79 -39.34 2.80
N TRP A 52 -5.73 -38.55 2.28
CA TRP A 52 -7.10 -38.98 2.03
C TRP A 52 -7.18 -40.12 1.01
N VAL A 53 -6.45 -39.99 -0.09
CA VAL A 53 -6.38 -41.02 -1.13
C VAL A 53 -5.74 -42.29 -0.59
N ILE A 54 -4.60 -42.18 0.12
CA ILE A 54 -3.93 -43.33 0.73
C ILE A 54 -4.88 -44.04 1.71
N TRP A 55 -5.58 -43.29 2.56
CA TRP A 55 -6.54 -43.86 3.51
C TRP A 55 -7.65 -44.63 2.78
N ASN A 56 -8.29 -44.04 1.77
CA ASN A 56 -9.40 -44.67 1.07
C ASN A 56 -9.00 -45.82 0.12
N VAL A 57 -7.74 -45.85 -0.33
CA VAL A 57 -7.20 -46.94 -1.16
C VAL A 57 -6.67 -48.10 -0.31
N ALA A 58 -5.94 -47.81 0.76
CA ALA A 58 -5.31 -48.82 1.61
C ALA A 58 -6.24 -49.39 2.69
N ALA A 59 -7.34 -48.69 3.02
CA ALA A 59 -8.34 -49.21 3.95
C ALA A 59 -9.09 -50.43 3.35
N PRO A 60 -9.39 -51.46 4.16
CA PRO A 60 -10.22 -52.56 3.72
C PRO A 60 -11.65 -52.09 3.41
N GLU A 61 -12.38 -52.82 2.55
CA GLU A 61 -13.67 -52.39 1.96
C GLU A 61 -14.73 -51.93 2.97
N HIS A 62 -14.69 -52.43 4.20
CA HIS A 62 -15.62 -52.05 5.27
C HIS A 62 -15.28 -50.71 5.96
N LEU A 63 -14.10 -50.13 5.72
CA LEU A 63 -13.65 -48.84 6.27
C LEU A 63 -13.40 -47.77 5.17
N LYS A 64 -13.69 -48.09 3.90
CA LYS A 64 -13.59 -47.13 2.80
C LYS A 64 -14.73 -46.12 2.92
N PHE A 65 -14.40 -44.92 3.39
CA PHE A 65 -15.37 -43.83 3.55
C PHE A 65 -15.74 -43.19 2.20
N ASP A 66 -14.80 -43.13 1.26
CA ASP A 66 -14.92 -42.49 -0.05
C ASP A 66 -14.27 -43.37 -1.14
N PRO A 67 -14.97 -44.41 -1.65
CA PRO A 67 -14.48 -45.25 -2.75
C PRO A 67 -14.29 -44.46 -4.05
N TYR A 68 -13.45 -44.99 -4.95
CA TYR A 68 -13.29 -44.41 -6.30
C TYR A 68 -14.67 -44.26 -6.96
N PRO A 69 -15.07 -43.05 -7.42
CA PRO A 69 -14.25 -41.92 -7.88
C PRO A 69 -14.00 -40.76 -6.88
N PHE A 70 -14.05 -41.00 -5.56
CA PHE A 70 -13.81 -39.98 -4.50
C PHE A 70 -14.80 -38.81 -4.54
N ILE A 71 -16.09 -39.12 -4.45
CA ILE A 71 -17.18 -38.13 -4.54
C ILE A 71 -17.11 -37.13 -3.38
N PHE A 72 -16.80 -37.58 -2.16
CA PHE A 72 -16.74 -36.69 -1.01
C PHE A 72 -15.58 -35.70 -1.10
N LEU A 73 -14.38 -36.18 -1.47
CA LEU A 73 -13.24 -35.30 -1.70
C LEU A 73 -13.55 -34.27 -2.79
N THR A 74 -14.20 -34.70 -3.87
CA THR A 74 -14.57 -33.81 -4.98
C THR A 74 -15.59 -32.75 -4.56
N LEU A 75 -16.62 -33.13 -3.81
CA LEU A 75 -17.62 -32.21 -3.26
C LEU A 75 -16.99 -31.19 -2.30
N MET A 76 -16.08 -31.65 -1.45
CA MET A 76 -15.41 -30.75 -0.50
C MET A 76 -14.50 -29.75 -1.21
N LEU A 77 -13.71 -30.20 -2.20
CA LEU A 77 -12.85 -29.31 -2.98
C LEU A 77 -13.65 -28.31 -3.82
N SER A 78 -14.78 -28.71 -4.41
CA SER A 78 -15.64 -27.80 -5.17
C SER A 78 -16.29 -26.75 -4.28
N LEU A 79 -16.77 -27.14 -3.09
CA LEU A 79 -17.28 -26.22 -2.09
C LEU A 79 -16.18 -25.25 -1.61
N GLN A 80 -14.99 -25.77 -1.33
CA GLN A 80 -13.85 -24.96 -0.92
C GLN A 80 -13.53 -23.88 -1.97
N ALA A 81 -13.45 -24.26 -3.25
CA ALA A 81 -13.20 -23.32 -4.33
C ALA A 81 -14.31 -22.25 -4.44
N SER A 82 -15.57 -22.67 -4.31
CA SER A 82 -16.73 -21.79 -4.36
C SER A 82 -16.73 -20.73 -3.25
N TYR A 83 -16.32 -21.10 -2.02
CA TYR A 83 -16.24 -20.16 -0.91
C TYR A 83 -14.94 -19.33 -0.89
N ALA A 84 -13.85 -19.85 -1.47
CA ALA A 84 -12.60 -19.12 -1.60
C ALA A 84 -12.74 -17.88 -2.51
N ALA A 85 -13.45 -18.00 -3.63
CA ALA A 85 -13.61 -16.91 -4.59
C ALA A 85 -14.16 -15.59 -3.97
N PRO A 86 -15.30 -15.56 -3.26
CA PRO A 86 -15.80 -14.33 -2.64
C PRO A 86 -14.88 -13.82 -1.54
N LEU A 87 -14.26 -14.69 -0.74
CA LEU A 87 -13.29 -14.27 0.28
C LEU A 87 -12.07 -13.59 -0.34
N ILE A 88 -11.55 -14.14 -1.45
CA ILE A 88 -10.45 -13.56 -2.19
C ILE A 88 -10.84 -12.20 -2.76
N LEU A 89 -12.04 -12.07 -3.35
CA LEU A 89 -12.56 -10.79 -3.85
C LEU A 89 -12.66 -9.73 -2.76
N LEU A 90 -13.13 -10.11 -1.56
CA LEU A 90 -13.17 -9.17 -0.42
C LEU A 90 -11.76 -8.77 0.04
N ALA A 91 -10.81 -9.70 0.03
CA ALA A 91 -9.42 -9.39 0.36
C ALA A 91 -8.78 -8.48 -0.71
N GLN A 92 -9.10 -8.70 -1.99
CA GLN A 92 -8.65 -7.88 -3.11
C GLN A 92 -9.21 -6.46 -3.06
N ASN A 93 -10.52 -6.27 -2.87
CA ASN A 93 -11.11 -4.93 -2.74
C ASN A 93 -10.42 -4.08 -1.66
N ARG A 94 -10.02 -4.70 -0.55
CA ARG A 94 -9.29 -4.01 0.53
C ARG A 94 -7.82 -3.73 0.21
N GLN A 95 -7.20 -4.58 -0.60
CA GLN A 95 -5.86 -4.33 -1.11
C GLN A 95 -5.90 -3.12 -2.06
N ASP A 96 -6.85 -3.13 -3.00
CA ASP A 96 -7.05 -2.07 -3.98
C ASP A 96 -7.36 -0.71 -3.33
N ASP A 97 -8.19 -0.69 -2.27
CA ASP A 97 -8.47 0.53 -1.50
C ASP A 97 -7.18 1.11 -0.85
N ARG A 98 -6.32 0.25 -0.29
CA ARG A 98 -5.04 0.67 0.30
C ARG A 98 -4.09 1.17 -0.78
N ASP A 99 -3.97 0.44 -1.88
CA ASP A 99 -3.10 0.77 -3.01
C ASP A 99 -3.52 2.10 -3.64
N ARG A 100 -4.84 2.39 -3.69
CA ARG A 100 -5.35 3.68 -4.13
C ARG A 100 -4.92 4.83 -3.22
N ILE A 101 -5.05 4.69 -1.90
CA ILE A 101 -4.62 5.73 -0.95
C ILE A 101 -3.11 5.97 -1.06
N GLN A 102 -2.32 4.89 -1.14
CA GLN A 102 -0.88 4.99 -1.33
C GLN A 102 -0.53 5.74 -2.63
N TYR A 103 -1.22 5.42 -3.72
CA TYR A 103 -1.02 6.08 -5.01
C TYR A 103 -1.37 7.58 -4.97
N GLU A 104 -2.45 7.96 -4.29
CA GLU A 104 -2.82 9.36 -4.08
C GLU A 104 -1.75 10.12 -3.28
N GLN A 105 -1.20 9.51 -2.22
CA GLN A 105 -0.12 10.09 -1.43
C GLN A 105 1.20 10.21 -2.21
N ASP A 106 1.56 9.18 -2.97
CA ASP A 106 2.77 9.19 -3.80
C ASP A 106 2.68 10.30 -4.87
N ARG A 107 1.49 10.52 -5.43
CA ARG A 107 1.25 11.63 -6.37
C ARG A 107 1.41 12.99 -5.72
N GLU A 108 0.82 13.21 -4.55
CA GLU A 108 0.96 14.47 -3.81
C GLU A 108 2.43 14.73 -3.43
N SER A 109 3.15 13.69 -3.00
CA SER A 109 4.58 13.79 -2.72
C SER A 109 5.39 14.11 -3.99
N ALA A 110 5.06 13.52 -5.13
CA ALA A 110 5.74 13.78 -6.39
C ALA A 110 5.54 15.23 -6.86
N GLU A 111 4.32 15.77 -6.74
CA GLU A 111 4.02 17.17 -7.07
C GLU A 111 4.79 18.13 -6.16
N ARG A 112 4.88 17.85 -4.85
CA ARG A 112 5.69 18.63 -3.90
C ARG A 112 7.18 18.59 -4.24
N ASN A 113 7.71 17.40 -4.51
CA ASN A 113 9.11 17.22 -4.89
C ASN A 113 9.44 17.99 -6.17
N GLN A 114 8.53 17.98 -7.16
CA GLN A 114 8.71 18.74 -8.39
C GLN A 114 8.76 20.25 -8.12
N ALA A 115 7.86 20.77 -7.27
CA ALA A 115 7.87 22.19 -6.89
C ALA A 115 9.14 22.58 -6.13
N GLU A 116 9.62 21.71 -5.22
CA GLU A 116 10.86 21.93 -4.47
C GLU A 116 12.09 21.95 -5.40
N ILE A 117 12.16 21.03 -6.36
CA ILE A 117 13.23 21.01 -7.37
C ILE A 117 13.19 22.27 -8.23
N GLU A 118 12.01 22.73 -8.65
CA GLU A 118 11.89 23.96 -9.42
C GLU A 118 12.37 25.18 -8.62
N TYR A 119 11.98 25.25 -7.34
CA TYR A 119 12.43 26.30 -6.44
C TYR A 119 13.96 26.30 -6.28
N LEU A 120 14.55 25.14 -5.97
CA LEU A 120 16.00 24.99 -5.83
C LEU A 120 16.72 25.34 -7.13
N THR A 121 16.19 24.94 -8.28
CA THR A 121 16.77 25.27 -9.59
C THR A 121 16.78 26.77 -9.84
N ARG A 122 15.69 27.47 -9.49
CA ARG A 122 15.59 28.93 -9.60
C ARG A 122 16.56 29.62 -8.64
N GLU A 123 16.67 29.13 -7.42
CA GLU A 123 17.58 29.68 -6.41
C GLU A 123 19.04 29.50 -6.83
N ILE A 124 19.42 28.32 -7.33
CA ILE A 124 20.76 28.05 -7.88
C ILE A 124 21.06 28.96 -9.08
N ALA A 125 20.08 29.20 -9.96
CA ALA A 125 20.26 30.12 -11.08
C ALA A 125 20.51 31.56 -10.58
N GLY A 126 19.78 32.02 -9.57
CA GLY A 126 20.01 33.31 -8.92
C GLY A 126 21.40 33.41 -8.26
N LEU A 127 21.79 32.39 -7.50
CA LEU A 127 23.11 32.26 -6.88
C LEU A 127 24.24 32.32 -7.92
N ARG A 128 24.07 31.64 -9.06
CA ARG A 128 25.03 31.65 -10.17
C ARG A 128 25.18 33.04 -10.77
N LEU A 129 24.08 33.77 -10.96
CA LEU A 129 24.12 35.14 -11.50
C LEU A 129 24.85 36.09 -10.53
N ALA A 130 24.49 36.05 -9.24
CA ALA A 130 25.14 36.86 -8.20
C ALA A 130 26.65 36.56 -8.09
N LEU A 131 27.05 35.29 -8.16
CA LEU A 131 28.46 34.90 -8.18
C LEU A 131 29.19 35.41 -9.44
N ASN A 132 28.54 35.41 -10.60
CA ASN A 132 29.14 35.91 -11.83
C ASN A 132 29.39 37.42 -11.76
N GLU A 133 28.48 38.19 -11.16
CA GLU A 133 28.66 39.64 -10.96
C GLU A 133 29.82 39.96 -10.01
N VAL A 134 29.94 39.26 -8.87
CA VAL A 134 31.01 39.50 -7.87
C VAL A 134 32.36 38.92 -8.31
N ALA A 135 32.37 37.80 -9.01
CA ALA A 135 33.58 37.18 -9.55
C ALA A 135 33.91 37.64 -10.98
N THR A 136 33.44 38.81 -11.40
CA THR A 136 33.80 39.35 -12.71
C THR A 136 35.33 39.50 -12.74
N ARG A 137 35.96 38.96 -13.80
CA ARG A 137 37.41 38.98 -14.00
C ARG A 137 38.02 40.37 -13.77
N ASP A 138 37.28 41.42 -14.11
CA ASP A 138 37.71 42.80 -13.96
C ASP A 138 37.74 43.27 -12.50
N TYR A 139 36.82 42.83 -11.63
CA TYR A 139 36.87 43.10 -10.19
C TYR A 139 38.02 42.34 -9.52
N LEU A 140 38.17 41.05 -9.83
CA LEU A 140 39.31 40.25 -9.36
C LEU A 140 40.64 40.83 -9.85
N ARG A 141 40.69 41.33 -11.08
CA ARG A 141 41.88 41.97 -11.66
C ARG A 141 42.16 43.33 -11.01
N SER A 142 41.14 44.14 -10.76
CA SER A 142 41.32 45.43 -10.09
C SER A 142 41.78 45.24 -8.66
N GLU A 143 41.21 44.28 -7.93
CA GLU A 143 41.57 44.01 -6.54
C GLU A 143 42.97 43.41 -6.40
N LEU A 144 43.33 42.45 -7.27
CA LEU A 144 44.70 41.93 -7.35
C LEU A 144 45.70 43.02 -7.74
N GLY A 145 45.32 43.93 -8.65
CA GLY A 145 46.14 45.09 -9.02
C GLY A 145 46.34 46.04 -7.85
N HIS A 146 45.26 46.38 -7.14
CA HIS A 146 45.28 47.27 -5.97
C HIS A 146 46.14 46.71 -4.84
N LEU A 147 46.03 45.41 -4.54
CA LEU A 147 46.87 44.73 -3.56
C LEU A 147 48.36 44.67 -3.99
N LEU A 148 48.63 44.50 -5.28
CA LEU A 148 49.99 44.55 -5.83
C LEU A 148 50.61 45.94 -5.70
N GLU A 149 49.85 47.00 -5.97
CA GLU A 149 50.27 48.39 -5.83
C GLU A 149 50.59 48.72 -4.36
N GLU A 150 49.71 48.32 -3.44
CA GLU A 150 49.90 48.55 -1.99
C GLU A 150 51.15 47.83 -1.45
N LEU A 151 51.42 46.60 -1.91
CA LEU A 151 52.67 45.90 -1.56
C LEU A 151 53.92 46.55 -2.15
N ARG A 152 53.77 47.25 -3.28
CA ARG A 152 54.87 47.96 -3.95
C ARG A 152 55.19 49.28 -3.27
N GLU A 153 54.17 50.00 -2.78
CA GLU A 153 54.35 51.23 -1.99
C GLU A 153 54.92 50.96 -0.59
N ARG A 154 54.71 49.76 -0.04
CA ARG A 154 55.28 49.36 1.26
C ARG A 154 56.74 48.90 1.21
N ARG A 155 57.38 48.89 0.04
CA ARG A 155 58.81 48.55 -0.14
C ARG A 155 59.62 49.80 -0.47
#